data_AF-A0A1F4DGY6-F1
#
_entry.id   AF-A0A1F4DGY6-F1
#
_cell.length_a   1.000
_cell.length_b   1.000
_cell.length_c   1.000
_cell.angle_alpha   90.00
_cell.angle_beta   90.00
_cell.angle_gamma   90.00
#
_symmetry.space_group_name_H-M   'P 1'
#
loop_
_entity.id
_entity.type
_entity.pdbx_description
1 polymer ?
#
loop_
_entity_poly.entity_id
_entity_poly.type
_entity_poly.pdbx_seq_one_letter_code
_entity_poly.pdbx_strand_id
1 'polypeptide(L)'
;MKRIILFFAAILLLYPAWGWAASQDKFALPQPYLNWENQYLKEFPELQRLMDVMVETSTRQLKDPSQDILHNRVCSALAHRMATDMKLRSADRKLAIVTDLLHNISKEERPMVLTDAKVLKQASDLVARLRKEKQLTGSPAFWTDPALFSNKAIGANLSLIHHITGAITAGEILKSIKGYSARDIARVQTAILGHSTGYWYFRKSIDDAAKQPEAWRKVYPEPESDIAKIAHDGDLISQFEPESVVPEHSKWRVLAAKRWGAKGTVEEAHVVYYVFQRLFEDLARQEWNKIEPALIKLMDLKTGADPVKVLGVPKAFQ
;
A
#
# COMPACT_ATOMS: atom_id res chain seq x y z
N MET A 1 -64.79 -16.33 32.07
CA MET A 1 -64.12 -17.21 31.09
C MET A 1 -62.83 -16.51 30.66
N LYS A 2 -61.70 -16.77 31.35
CA LYS A 2 -60.66 -17.76 31.01
C LYS A 2 -60.02 -17.53 29.61
N ARG A 3 -58.88 -16.81 29.64
CA ARG A 3 -57.61 -17.09 28.95
C ARG A 3 -57.64 -17.45 27.47
N ILE A 4 -57.28 -16.50 26.60
CA ILE A 4 -56.36 -16.75 25.47
C ILE A 4 -55.40 -15.55 25.36
N ILE A 5 -54.38 -15.59 26.21
CA ILE A 5 -53.08 -14.91 26.01
C ILE A 5 -52.12 -16.04 25.59
N LEU A 6 -51.13 -15.70 24.76
CA LEU A 6 -50.05 -16.53 24.18
C LEU A 6 -50.36 -17.08 22.78
N PHE A 7 -50.01 -16.33 21.74
CA PHE A 7 -49.32 -16.88 20.54
C PHE A 7 -48.80 -15.78 19.58
N PHE A 8 -48.31 -14.63 20.07
CA PHE A 8 -47.69 -13.60 19.22
C PHE A 8 -46.28 -13.16 19.65
N ALA A 9 -45.66 -13.89 20.58
CA ALA A 9 -44.32 -13.58 21.09
C ALA A 9 -43.22 -14.59 20.68
N ALA A 10 -43.49 -15.49 19.72
CA ALA A 10 -42.57 -16.57 19.35
C ALA A 10 -42.30 -16.68 17.83
N ILE A 11 -42.45 -15.59 17.06
CA ILE A 11 -42.09 -15.55 15.62
C ILE A 11 -41.08 -14.42 15.30
N LEU A 12 -40.59 -13.70 16.32
CA LEU A 12 -39.53 -12.69 16.16
C LEU A 12 -38.11 -13.19 16.53
N LEU A 13 -37.94 -14.50 16.78
CA LEU A 13 -36.65 -15.12 17.14
C LEU A 13 -36.20 -16.21 16.14
N LEU A 14 -36.75 -16.21 14.91
CA LEU A 14 -36.35 -17.14 13.84
C LEU A 14 -36.04 -16.42 12.52
N TYR A 15 -35.54 -15.18 12.59
CA TYR A 15 -34.64 -14.75 11.54
C TYR A 15 -33.28 -15.37 11.86
N PRO A 16 -32.75 -16.31 11.06
CA PRO A 16 -31.31 -16.50 11.09
C PRO A 16 -30.72 -15.11 10.90
N ALA A 17 -29.76 -14.74 11.74
CA ALA A 17 -28.86 -13.65 11.39
C ALA A 17 -28.30 -14.05 10.03
N TRP A 18 -28.87 -13.52 8.95
CA TRP A 18 -28.19 -13.46 7.67
C TRP A 18 -27.03 -12.53 7.96
N GLY A 19 -25.96 -13.11 8.51
CA GLY A 19 -24.65 -12.48 8.53
C GLY A 19 -24.37 -12.26 7.06
N TRP A 20 -24.58 -11.03 6.61
CA TRP A 20 -24.09 -10.61 5.31
C TRP A 20 -22.59 -10.90 5.37
N ALA A 21 -22.12 -11.80 4.50
CA ALA A 21 -20.68 -12.05 4.37
C ALA A 21 -20.00 -10.68 4.23
N ALA A 22 -18.96 -10.45 5.01
CA ALA A 22 -18.27 -9.16 5.00
C ALA A 22 -17.74 -8.91 3.59
N SER A 23 -17.64 -7.64 3.18
CA SER A 23 -17.31 -7.30 1.78
C SER A 23 -16.00 -7.95 1.32
N GLN A 24 -15.06 -8.10 2.25
CA GLN A 24 -13.75 -8.72 2.03
C GLN A 24 -13.75 -10.25 1.96
N ASP A 25 -14.81 -10.95 2.42
CA ASP A 25 -14.83 -12.42 2.52
C ASP A 25 -14.78 -13.12 1.15
N LYS A 26 -15.05 -12.38 0.07
CA LYS A 26 -14.92 -12.85 -1.32
C LYS A 26 -13.47 -13.01 -1.77
N PHE A 27 -12.54 -12.41 -1.05
CA PHE A 27 -11.12 -12.43 -1.36
C PHE A 27 -10.44 -13.22 -0.24
N ALA A 28 -9.97 -14.43 -0.50
CA ALA A 28 -9.40 -15.26 0.56
C ALA A 28 -8.01 -14.71 0.96
N LEU A 29 -7.85 -14.32 2.23
CA LEU A 29 -6.52 -14.03 2.78
C LEU A 29 -5.82 -15.34 3.19
N PRO A 30 -4.53 -15.50 2.83
CA PRO A 30 -3.75 -16.60 3.38
C PRO A 30 -3.45 -16.38 4.86
N GLN A 31 -3.10 -17.46 5.56
CA GLN A 31 -2.50 -17.37 6.90
C GLN A 31 -1.06 -16.87 6.79
N PRO A 32 -0.53 -16.09 7.76
CA PRO A 32 -1.17 -15.69 9.02
C PRO A 32 -2.08 -14.44 8.92
N TYR A 33 -2.15 -13.79 7.76
CA TYR A 33 -2.81 -12.50 7.57
C TYR A 33 -4.29 -12.50 7.96
N LEU A 34 -5.02 -13.58 7.63
CA LEU A 34 -6.41 -13.72 8.02
C LEU A 34 -6.61 -13.70 9.55
N ASN A 35 -5.71 -14.33 10.31
CA ASN A 35 -5.79 -14.31 11.77
C ASN A 35 -5.54 -12.90 12.33
N TRP A 36 -4.56 -12.17 11.78
CA TRP A 36 -4.29 -10.79 12.20
C TRP A 36 -5.42 -9.83 11.81
N GLU A 37 -6.02 -10.01 10.63
CA GLU A 37 -7.22 -9.26 10.24
C GLU A 37 -8.37 -9.46 11.24
N ASN A 38 -8.67 -10.72 11.57
CA ASN A 38 -9.71 -11.03 12.55
C ASN A 38 -9.40 -10.44 13.94
N GLN A 39 -8.13 -10.42 14.35
CA GLN A 39 -7.72 -9.82 15.62
C GLN A 39 -7.94 -8.31 15.62
N TYR A 40 -7.54 -7.59 14.57
CA TYR A 40 -7.72 -6.15 14.56
C TYR A 40 -9.18 -5.74 14.36
N LEU A 41 -9.99 -6.50 13.61
CA LEU A 41 -11.42 -6.23 13.48
C LEU A 41 -12.17 -6.49 14.80
N LYS A 42 -11.67 -7.40 15.63
CA LYS A 42 -12.15 -7.57 17.01
C LYS A 42 -11.72 -6.42 17.93
N GLU A 43 -10.50 -5.92 17.77
CA GLU A 43 -9.97 -4.79 18.56
C GLU A 43 -10.62 -3.46 18.17
N PHE A 44 -10.85 -3.24 16.88
CA PHE A 44 -11.40 -2.01 16.29
C PHE A 44 -12.54 -2.34 15.31
N PRO A 45 -13.74 -2.72 15.80
CA PRO A 45 -14.86 -3.11 14.94
C PRO A 45 -15.29 -2.02 13.97
N GLU A 46 -15.05 -0.75 14.28
CA GLU A 46 -15.35 0.37 13.38
C GLU A 46 -14.57 0.34 12.06
N LEU A 47 -13.45 -0.40 11.99
CA LEU A 47 -12.64 -0.52 10.78
C LEU A 47 -13.31 -1.35 9.69
N GLN A 48 -14.33 -2.15 10.02
CA GLN A 48 -15.11 -2.87 9.00
C GLN A 48 -15.70 -1.91 7.97
N ARG A 49 -16.20 -0.74 8.41
CA ARG A 49 -16.74 0.26 7.49
C ARG A 49 -15.68 0.84 6.55
N LEU A 50 -14.43 0.94 7.02
CA LEU A 50 -13.33 1.41 6.17
C LEU A 50 -12.89 0.33 5.18
N MET A 51 -12.89 -0.95 5.59
CA MET A 51 -12.68 -2.09 4.71
C MET A 51 -13.70 -2.10 3.57
N ASP A 52 -14.98 -1.89 3.88
CA ASP A 52 -16.04 -1.83 2.88
C ASP A 52 -15.80 -0.71 1.85
N VAL A 53 -15.40 0.48 2.31
CA VAL A 53 -15.07 1.61 1.43
C VAL A 53 -13.85 1.32 0.56
N MET A 54 -12.83 0.64 1.09
CA MET A 54 -11.65 0.23 0.33
C MET A 54 -12.02 -0.76 -0.78
N VAL A 55 -12.83 -1.78 -0.46
CA VAL A 55 -13.32 -2.77 -1.43
C VAL A 55 -14.19 -2.13 -2.51
N GLU A 56 -15.14 -1.27 -2.13
CA GLU A 56 -16.01 -0.55 -3.06
C GLU A 56 -15.19 0.35 -4.00
N THR A 57 -14.25 1.11 -3.46
CA THR A 57 -13.42 2.02 -4.23
C THR A 57 -12.54 1.27 -5.23
N SER A 58 -11.90 0.18 -4.79
CA SER A 58 -11.06 -0.65 -5.65
C SER A 58 -11.88 -1.28 -6.78
N THR A 59 -13.07 -1.79 -6.47
CA THR A 59 -14.01 -2.37 -7.45
C THR A 59 -14.49 -1.35 -8.48
N ARG A 60 -14.63 -0.08 -8.10
CA ARG A 60 -14.97 1.00 -9.05
C ARG A 60 -13.81 1.33 -9.99
N GLN A 61 -12.57 1.28 -9.50
CA GLN A 61 -11.38 1.69 -10.26
C GLN A 61 -10.89 0.60 -11.23
N LEU A 62 -11.08 -0.67 -10.88
CA LEU A 62 -10.50 -1.81 -11.59
C LEU A 62 -11.56 -2.80 -12.07
N LYS A 63 -11.32 -3.38 -13.26
CA LYS A 63 -12.13 -4.50 -13.77
C LYS A 63 -11.94 -5.77 -12.94
N ASP A 64 -10.73 -5.99 -12.44
CA ASP A 64 -10.38 -7.06 -11.49
C ASP A 64 -9.62 -6.43 -10.32
N PRO A 65 -10.29 -6.13 -9.20
CA PRO A 65 -9.69 -5.47 -8.04
C PRO A 65 -9.02 -6.45 -7.07
N SER A 66 -9.03 -7.76 -7.36
CA SER A 66 -8.72 -8.81 -6.38
C SER A 66 -7.33 -8.64 -5.76
N GLN A 67 -6.33 -8.32 -6.59
CA GLN A 67 -4.94 -8.18 -6.13
C GLN A 67 -4.72 -6.92 -5.29
N ASP A 68 -5.32 -5.78 -5.67
CA ASP A 68 -5.20 -4.54 -4.90
C ASP A 68 -5.94 -4.62 -3.55
N ILE A 69 -7.10 -5.29 -3.52
CA ILE A 69 -7.83 -5.56 -2.28
C ILE A 69 -7.01 -6.49 -1.36
N LEU A 70 -6.47 -7.59 -1.89
CA LEU A 70 -5.63 -8.50 -1.11
C LEU A 70 -4.36 -7.81 -0.60
N HIS A 71 -3.71 -7.00 -1.43
CA HIS A 71 -2.54 -6.21 -1.05
C HIS A 71 -2.83 -5.30 0.15
N ASN A 72 -3.89 -4.50 0.08
CA ASN A 72 -4.25 -3.59 1.18
C ASN A 72 -4.58 -4.35 2.47
N ARG A 73 -5.21 -5.52 2.37
CA ARG A 73 -5.53 -6.36 3.51
C ARG A 73 -4.32 -7.04 4.14
N VAL A 74 -3.37 -7.49 3.32
CA VAL A 74 -2.07 -8.00 3.81
C VAL A 74 -1.31 -6.88 4.52
N CYS A 75 -1.22 -5.70 3.91
CA CYS A 75 -0.57 -4.54 4.52
C CYS A 75 -1.25 -4.16 5.85
N SER A 76 -2.58 -4.06 5.91
CA SER A 76 -3.29 -3.69 7.14
C SER A 76 -3.12 -4.73 8.26
N ALA A 77 -3.04 -6.02 7.91
CA ALA A 77 -2.71 -7.09 8.84
C ALA A 77 -1.26 -6.99 9.36
N LEU A 78 -0.29 -6.72 8.47
CA LEU A 78 1.11 -6.45 8.85
C LEU A 78 1.21 -5.22 9.75
N ALA A 79 0.50 -4.14 9.43
CA ALA A 79 0.47 -2.93 10.23
C ALA A 79 -0.02 -3.18 11.65
N HIS A 80 -1.09 -3.97 11.82
CA HIS A 80 -1.55 -4.37 13.15
C HIS A 80 -0.48 -5.14 13.91
N ARG A 81 0.16 -6.12 13.26
CA ARG A 81 1.21 -6.95 13.87
C ARG A 81 2.41 -6.11 14.29
N MET A 82 2.95 -5.29 13.40
CA MET A 82 4.09 -4.41 13.65
C MET A 82 3.79 -3.40 14.76
N ALA A 83 2.63 -2.74 14.69
CA ALA A 83 2.22 -1.77 15.71
C ALA A 83 2.05 -2.41 17.10
N THR A 84 1.62 -3.67 17.15
CA THR A 84 1.52 -4.46 18.38
C THR A 84 2.90 -4.83 18.93
N ASP A 85 3.82 -5.30 18.08
CA ASP A 85 5.19 -5.66 18.46
C ASP A 85 6.00 -4.45 18.94
N MET A 86 5.76 -3.29 18.31
CA MET A 86 6.30 -1.98 18.73
C MET A 86 5.65 -1.43 20.01
N LYS A 87 4.62 -2.11 20.55
CA LYS A 87 3.86 -1.69 21.74
C LYS A 87 3.27 -0.28 21.60
N LEU A 88 2.85 0.11 20.39
CA LEU A 88 2.18 1.39 20.17
C LEU A 88 0.87 1.45 20.95
N ARG A 89 0.44 2.67 21.31
CA ARG A 89 -0.85 2.86 21.99
C ARG A 89 -1.99 2.43 21.06
N SER A 90 -3.11 1.99 21.64
CA SER A 90 -4.29 1.52 20.88
C SER A 90 -4.74 2.51 19.78
N ALA A 91 -4.78 3.80 20.08
CA ALA A 91 -5.10 4.83 19.07
C ALA A 91 -4.11 4.85 17.90
N ASP A 92 -2.81 4.67 18.17
CA ASP A 92 -1.76 4.70 17.13
C ASP A 92 -1.77 3.40 16.31
N ARG A 93 -2.04 2.24 16.94
CA ARG A 93 -2.27 0.97 16.23
C ARG A 93 -3.44 1.07 15.25
N LYS A 94 -4.56 1.66 15.68
CA LYS A 94 -5.72 1.89 14.81
C LYS A 94 -5.35 2.73 13.59
N LEU A 95 -4.60 3.81 13.78
CA LEU A 95 -4.20 4.68 12.66
C LEU A 95 -3.20 4.02 11.71
N ALA A 96 -2.35 3.10 12.20
CA ALA A 96 -1.50 2.28 11.32
C ALA A 96 -2.35 1.40 10.39
N ILE A 97 -3.35 0.70 10.92
CA ILE A 97 -4.27 -0.12 10.12
C ILE A 97 -5.06 0.73 9.12
N VAL A 98 -5.58 1.87 9.56
CA VAL A 98 -6.33 2.82 8.71
C VAL A 98 -5.48 3.33 7.56
N THR A 99 -4.21 3.62 7.82
CA THR A 99 -3.25 4.07 6.81
C THR A 99 -3.10 3.01 5.72
N ASP A 100 -2.89 1.75 6.10
CA ASP A 100 -2.65 0.68 5.13
C ASP A 100 -3.93 0.20 4.41
N LEU A 101 -5.10 0.37 5.01
CA LEU A 101 -6.36 0.20 4.27
C LEU A 101 -6.54 1.25 3.17
N LEU A 102 -5.88 2.41 3.25
CA LEU A 102 -6.08 3.55 2.35
C LEU A 102 -4.86 3.95 1.52
N HIS A 103 -3.66 3.42 1.78
CA HIS A 103 -2.42 3.92 1.16
C HIS A 103 -2.43 3.86 -0.38
N ASN A 104 -3.09 2.83 -0.94
CA ASN A 104 -3.27 2.65 -2.39
C ASN A 104 -4.63 3.10 -2.94
N ILE A 105 -5.47 3.79 -2.16
CA ILE A 105 -6.87 4.11 -2.52
C ILE A 105 -7.04 4.93 -3.81
N SER A 106 -5.97 5.57 -4.29
CA SER A 106 -5.96 6.37 -5.53
C SER A 106 -4.98 5.86 -6.58
N LYS A 107 -4.43 4.66 -6.41
CA LYS A 107 -3.45 4.08 -7.33
C LYS A 107 -3.97 3.92 -8.76
N GLU A 108 -5.27 3.66 -8.89
CA GLU A 108 -5.93 3.43 -10.19
C GLU A 108 -6.99 4.51 -10.50
N GLU A 109 -7.00 5.61 -9.74
CA GLU A 109 -7.95 6.72 -9.93
C GLU A 109 -7.48 7.65 -11.05
N ARG A 110 -7.85 7.31 -12.30
CA ARG A 110 -7.41 8.01 -13.52
C ARG A 110 -7.58 9.54 -13.52
N PRO A 111 -8.67 10.12 -12.95
CA PRO A 111 -8.82 11.58 -12.90
C PRO A 111 -7.87 12.27 -11.90
N MET A 112 -7.30 11.54 -10.95
CA MET A 112 -6.48 12.11 -9.88
C MET A 112 -5.01 12.21 -10.32
N VAL A 113 -4.73 13.18 -11.20
CA VAL A 113 -3.39 13.44 -11.74
C VAL A 113 -2.82 14.81 -11.37
N LEU A 114 -1.51 14.84 -11.12
CA LEU A 114 -0.60 15.97 -10.89
C LEU A 114 -0.71 17.11 -11.91
N THR A 115 -1.02 16.74 -13.15
CA THR A 115 -1.12 17.69 -14.28
C THR A 115 -2.44 18.44 -14.31
N ASP A 116 -3.44 18.00 -13.56
CA ASP A 116 -4.69 18.73 -13.38
C ASP A 116 -4.50 19.83 -12.31
N ALA A 117 -4.80 21.07 -12.68
CA ALA A 117 -4.58 22.23 -11.82
C ALA A 117 -5.40 22.20 -10.51
N LYS A 118 -6.60 21.60 -10.54
CA LYS A 118 -7.45 21.46 -9.35
C LYS A 118 -6.86 20.42 -8.40
N VAL A 119 -6.40 19.28 -8.91
CA VAL A 119 -5.78 18.23 -8.08
C VAL A 119 -4.44 18.73 -7.52
N LEU A 120 -3.62 19.41 -8.33
CA LEU A 120 -2.37 20.02 -7.86
C LEU A 120 -2.59 21.06 -6.76
N LYS A 121 -3.65 21.87 -6.90
CA LYS A 121 -4.05 22.83 -5.85
C LYS A 121 -4.45 22.10 -4.56
N GLN A 122 -5.26 21.05 -4.65
CA GLN A 122 -5.65 20.25 -3.48
C GLN A 122 -4.44 19.63 -2.78
N ALA A 123 -3.48 19.10 -3.54
CA ALA A 123 -2.23 18.58 -3.00
C ALA A 123 -1.41 19.68 -2.31
N SER A 124 -1.31 20.87 -2.92
CA SER A 124 -0.60 22.00 -2.33
C SER A 124 -1.24 22.49 -1.03
N ASP A 125 -2.57 22.59 -0.99
CA ASP A 125 -3.33 22.97 0.21
C ASP A 125 -3.15 21.92 1.32
N LEU A 126 -3.15 20.62 0.97
CA LEU A 126 -2.85 19.52 1.88
C LEU A 126 -1.45 19.66 2.49
N VAL A 127 -0.41 19.77 1.66
CA VAL A 127 0.98 19.83 2.13
C VAL A 127 1.22 21.08 2.98
N ALA A 128 0.69 22.25 2.57
CA ALA A 128 0.80 23.47 3.34
C ALA A 128 0.20 23.33 4.75
N ARG A 129 -0.97 22.69 4.86
CA ARG A 129 -1.60 22.40 6.16
C ARG A 129 -0.76 21.45 7.00
N LEU A 130 -0.28 20.33 6.43
CA LEU A 130 0.55 19.36 7.15
C LEU A 130 1.87 19.98 7.64
N ARG A 131 2.48 20.87 6.85
CA ARG A 131 3.65 21.66 7.27
C ARG A 131 3.34 22.58 8.45
N LYS A 132 2.21 23.29 8.40
CA LYS A 132 1.75 24.14 9.52
C LYS A 132 1.53 23.33 10.81
N GLU A 133 1.08 22.08 10.67
CA GLU A 133 0.89 21.12 11.76
C GLU A 133 2.16 20.36 12.16
N LYS A 134 3.32 20.74 11.60
CA LYS A 134 4.65 20.14 11.85
C LYS A 134 4.70 18.63 11.59
N GLN A 135 3.98 18.14 10.58
CA GLN A 135 3.96 16.72 10.20
C GLN A 135 5.07 16.33 9.21
N LEU A 136 5.77 17.29 8.61
CA LEU A 136 6.73 17.08 7.50
C LEU A 136 8.07 17.80 7.78
N THR A 137 8.62 17.63 8.98
CA THR A 137 9.80 18.38 9.45
C THR A 137 11.11 17.74 9.02
N GLY A 138 11.16 16.42 8.91
CA GLY A 138 12.28 15.65 8.37
C GLY A 138 12.39 15.68 6.84
N SER A 139 11.37 16.21 6.15
CA SER A 139 11.28 16.28 4.69
C SER A 139 11.23 17.73 4.17
N PRO A 140 12.27 18.56 4.40
CA PRO A 140 12.25 19.98 4.03
C PRO A 140 12.17 20.21 2.52
N ALA A 141 12.70 19.30 1.70
CA ALA A 141 12.69 19.41 0.23
C ALA A 141 11.35 18.99 -0.40
N PHE A 142 10.52 18.21 0.31
CA PHE A 142 9.26 17.70 -0.24
C PHE A 142 8.33 18.86 -0.63
N TRP A 143 7.78 18.85 -1.84
CA TRP A 143 6.86 19.87 -2.34
C TRP A 143 7.42 21.31 -2.45
N THR A 144 8.74 21.50 -2.43
CA THR A 144 9.31 22.86 -2.61
C THR A 144 9.26 23.34 -4.07
N ASP A 145 8.95 22.45 -5.00
CA ASP A 145 8.86 22.74 -6.43
C ASP A 145 7.66 22.00 -7.07
N PRO A 146 6.42 22.48 -6.83
CA PRO A 146 5.22 21.86 -7.38
C PRO A 146 5.16 21.92 -8.93
N ALA A 147 5.95 22.81 -9.55
CA ALA A 147 6.02 22.92 -11.01
C ALA A 147 6.55 21.65 -11.66
N LEU A 148 7.30 20.83 -10.93
CA LEU A 148 7.77 19.51 -11.37
C LEU A 148 6.62 18.60 -11.85
N PHE A 149 5.44 18.72 -11.25
CA PHE A 149 4.26 17.93 -11.62
C PHE A 149 3.58 18.37 -12.92
N SER A 150 4.01 19.48 -13.54
CA SER A 150 3.60 19.81 -14.91
C SER A 150 4.21 18.87 -15.95
N ASN A 151 5.33 18.20 -15.61
CA ASN A 151 5.91 17.16 -16.43
C ASN A 151 5.01 15.92 -16.41
N LYS A 152 4.41 15.57 -17.56
CA LYS A 152 3.49 14.41 -17.69
C LYS A 152 4.13 13.08 -17.29
N ALA A 153 5.44 12.91 -17.47
CA ALA A 153 6.14 11.68 -17.05
C ALA A 153 6.14 11.49 -15.52
N ILE A 154 5.93 12.58 -14.77
CA ILE A 154 5.83 12.60 -13.31
C ILE A 154 4.37 12.76 -12.90
N GLY A 155 3.77 13.91 -13.22
CA GLY A 155 2.45 14.31 -12.73
C GLY A 155 1.28 13.52 -13.33
N ALA A 156 1.42 12.85 -14.47
CA ALA A 156 0.37 11.98 -15.00
C ALA A 156 0.62 10.48 -14.71
N ASN A 157 1.73 10.15 -14.03
CA ASN A 157 2.09 8.78 -13.74
C ASN A 157 1.55 8.36 -12.37
N LEU A 158 0.36 7.73 -12.36
CA LEU A 158 -0.35 7.33 -11.14
C LEU A 158 0.54 6.52 -10.19
N SER A 159 1.38 5.61 -10.69
CA SER A 159 2.29 4.83 -9.85
C SER A 159 3.28 5.71 -9.09
N LEU A 160 3.71 6.85 -9.64
CA LEU A 160 4.64 7.76 -8.99
C LEU A 160 3.95 8.73 -8.02
N ILE A 161 2.67 9.07 -8.26
CA ILE A 161 1.98 10.13 -7.51
C ILE A 161 0.89 9.64 -6.56
N HIS A 162 0.51 8.35 -6.59
CA HIS A 162 -0.62 7.83 -5.82
C HIS A 162 -0.53 8.09 -4.31
N HIS A 163 0.65 8.16 -3.70
CA HIS A 163 0.82 8.59 -2.31
C HIS A 163 0.26 10.01 -2.03
N ILE A 164 0.44 10.96 -2.95
CA ILE A 164 -0.05 12.33 -2.83
C ILE A 164 -1.56 12.38 -3.02
N THR A 165 -2.06 11.77 -4.10
CA THR A 165 -3.49 11.80 -4.41
C THR A 165 -4.29 10.89 -3.50
N GLY A 166 -3.70 9.79 -3.05
CA GLY A 166 -4.22 8.89 -2.02
C GLY A 166 -4.33 9.59 -0.68
N ALA A 167 -3.37 10.41 -0.28
CA ALA A 167 -3.48 11.21 0.94
C ALA A 167 -4.64 12.22 0.87
N ILE A 168 -4.91 12.82 -0.30
CA ILE A 168 -6.10 13.69 -0.48
C ILE A 168 -7.37 12.85 -0.27
N THR A 169 -7.51 11.76 -1.03
CA THR A 169 -8.69 10.89 -1.02
C THR A 169 -8.96 10.29 0.36
N ALA A 170 -7.93 9.79 1.03
CA ALA A 170 -8.03 9.26 2.39
C ALA A 170 -8.54 10.31 3.37
N GLY A 171 -8.08 11.55 3.24
CA GLY A 171 -8.58 12.66 4.07
C GLY A 171 -10.08 12.87 3.91
N GLU A 172 -10.60 12.85 2.68
CA GLU A 172 -12.02 13.01 2.41
C GLU A 172 -12.85 11.81 2.90
N ILE A 173 -12.35 10.59 2.70
CA ILE A 173 -12.97 9.37 3.22
C ILE A 173 -13.10 9.44 4.75
N LEU A 174 -12.02 9.74 5.46
CA LEU A 174 -12.03 9.77 6.93
C LEU A 174 -12.92 10.88 7.51
N LYS A 175 -13.03 12.03 6.84
CA LYS A 175 -14.01 13.07 7.20
C LYS A 175 -15.44 12.56 7.10
N SER A 176 -15.76 11.77 6.06
CA SER A 176 -17.12 11.26 5.79
C SER A 176 -17.56 10.13 6.74
N ILE A 177 -16.61 9.31 7.22
CA ILE A 177 -16.93 8.13 8.05
C ILE A 177 -17.26 8.50 9.51
N LYS A 178 -16.91 9.71 9.97
CA LYS A 178 -16.99 10.18 11.38
C LYS A 178 -16.10 9.33 12.31
N GLY A 179 -15.71 9.87 13.47
CA GLY A 179 -14.89 9.15 14.46
C GLY A 179 -13.37 9.36 14.35
N TYR A 180 -12.92 10.20 13.42
CA TYR A 180 -11.52 10.64 13.30
C TYR A 180 -11.40 12.14 13.57
N SER A 181 -10.49 12.54 14.45
CA SER A 181 -10.21 13.96 14.67
C SER A 181 -9.41 14.54 13.49
N ALA A 182 -9.37 15.87 13.36
CA ALA A 182 -8.53 16.53 12.36
C ALA A 182 -7.04 16.13 12.51
N ARG A 183 -6.59 15.91 13.74
CA ARG A 183 -5.23 15.44 14.05
C ARG A 183 -5.01 14.00 13.57
N ASP A 184 -5.97 13.11 13.76
CA ASP A 184 -5.87 11.72 13.29
C ASP A 184 -5.77 11.67 11.77
N ILE A 185 -6.62 12.45 11.09
CA ILE A 185 -6.63 12.56 9.64
C ILE A 185 -5.29 13.08 9.14
N ALA A 186 -4.74 14.14 9.75
CA ALA A 186 -3.44 14.67 9.36
C ALA A 186 -2.30 13.65 9.50
N ARG A 187 -2.33 12.83 10.57
CA ARG A 187 -1.34 11.78 10.79
C ARG A 187 -1.44 10.66 9.76
N VAL A 188 -2.65 10.21 9.43
CA VAL A 188 -2.87 9.22 8.37
C VAL A 188 -2.42 9.77 7.01
N GLN A 189 -2.82 10.99 6.66
CA GLN A 189 -2.42 11.61 5.39
C GLN A 189 -0.89 11.74 5.29
N THR A 190 -0.22 12.12 6.37
CA THR A 190 1.24 12.20 6.42
C THR A 190 1.89 10.82 6.23
N ALA A 191 1.34 9.78 6.87
CA ALA A 191 1.84 8.42 6.71
C ALA A 191 1.64 7.91 5.28
N ILE A 192 0.48 8.17 4.66
CA ILE A 192 0.24 7.85 3.24
C ILE A 192 1.20 8.63 2.34
N LEU A 193 1.53 9.88 2.64
CA LEU A 193 2.54 10.60 1.84
C LEU A 193 3.91 9.92 1.89
N GLY A 194 4.31 9.34 3.01
CA GLY A 194 5.65 8.75 3.19
C GLY A 194 5.80 7.28 2.77
N HIS A 195 4.71 6.57 2.45
CA HIS A 195 4.77 5.11 2.31
C HIS A 195 5.55 4.65 1.06
N SER A 196 5.48 5.37 -0.07
CA SER A 196 6.07 4.91 -1.34
C SER A 196 7.55 5.26 -1.53
N THR A 197 8.22 5.87 -0.54
CA THR A 197 9.58 6.40 -0.68
C THR A 197 10.67 5.31 -0.78
N GLY A 198 10.38 4.09 -0.33
CA GLY A 198 11.34 2.98 -0.26
C GLY A 198 11.82 2.43 -1.60
N TYR A 199 11.10 2.69 -2.69
CA TYR A 199 11.43 2.11 -3.99
C TYR A 199 12.48 2.94 -4.74
N TRP A 200 13.74 2.50 -4.71
CA TRP A 200 14.85 3.18 -5.41
C TRP A 200 14.57 3.43 -6.91
N TYR A 201 13.83 2.53 -7.57
CA TYR A 201 13.48 2.68 -8.98
C TYR A 201 12.42 3.76 -9.22
N PHE A 202 11.57 4.09 -8.24
CA PHE A 202 10.68 5.25 -8.33
C PHE A 202 11.48 6.54 -8.20
N ARG A 203 12.42 6.61 -7.24
CA ARG A 203 13.34 7.75 -7.10
C ARG A 203 14.10 8.01 -8.40
N LYS A 204 14.70 6.97 -8.99
CA LYS A 204 15.38 7.05 -10.29
C LYS A 204 14.45 7.52 -11.42
N SER A 205 13.22 7.02 -11.47
CA SER A 205 12.24 7.43 -12.50
C SER A 205 11.94 8.93 -12.44
N ILE A 206 11.87 9.52 -11.23
CA ILE A 206 11.69 10.97 -11.06
C ILE A 206 12.92 11.74 -11.52
N ASP A 207 14.11 11.34 -11.08
CA ASP A 207 15.36 12.03 -11.45
C ASP A 207 15.58 12.02 -12.97
N ASP A 208 15.36 10.87 -13.60
CA ASP A 208 15.48 10.71 -15.06
C ASP A 208 14.45 11.58 -15.80
N ALA A 209 13.19 11.60 -15.34
CA ALA A 209 12.13 12.40 -15.94
C ALA A 209 12.35 13.91 -15.74
N ALA A 210 12.89 14.31 -14.59
CA ALA A 210 13.24 15.69 -14.25
C ALA A 210 14.56 16.13 -14.90
N LYS A 211 15.38 15.19 -15.36
CA LYS A 211 16.78 15.41 -15.80
C LYS A 211 17.59 16.15 -14.73
N GLN A 212 17.32 15.85 -13.47
CA GLN A 212 17.92 16.49 -12.32
C GLN A 212 18.16 15.43 -11.23
N PRO A 213 19.41 15.21 -10.80
CA PRO A 213 19.70 14.36 -9.64
C PRO A 213 18.98 14.86 -8.38
N GLU A 214 18.50 13.93 -7.56
CA GLU A 214 17.81 14.21 -6.29
C GLU A 214 16.48 14.98 -6.43
N ALA A 215 15.93 15.10 -7.65
CA ALA A 215 14.59 15.65 -7.87
C ALA A 215 13.51 14.84 -7.15
N TRP A 216 13.74 13.53 -6.94
CA TRP A 216 12.86 12.66 -6.18
C TRP A 216 12.53 13.18 -4.77
N ARG A 217 13.44 13.93 -4.12
CA ARG A 217 13.21 14.52 -2.79
C ARG A 217 12.10 15.57 -2.76
N LYS A 218 11.77 16.16 -3.93
CA LYS A 218 10.66 17.09 -4.09
C LYS A 218 9.32 16.36 -4.20
N VAL A 219 9.34 15.07 -4.53
CA VAL A 219 8.16 14.24 -4.77
C VAL A 219 7.85 13.33 -3.58
N TYR A 220 8.88 12.75 -2.95
CA TYR A 220 8.73 11.77 -1.88
C TYR A 220 9.24 12.32 -0.54
N PRO A 221 8.39 12.41 0.50
CA PRO A 221 8.84 12.68 1.86
C PRO A 221 9.33 11.40 2.56
N GLU A 222 10.18 11.56 3.56
CA GLU A 222 10.66 10.45 4.40
C GLU A 222 9.56 9.99 5.38
N PRO A 223 9.50 8.69 5.72
CA PRO A 223 8.58 8.19 6.74
C PRO A 223 9.05 8.58 8.16
N GLU A 224 8.58 9.73 8.65
CA GLU A 224 9.07 10.32 9.92
C GLU A 224 8.42 9.73 11.18
N SER A 225 7.15 9.32 11.12
CA SER A 225 6.39 8.80 12.27
C SER A 225 6.36 7.27 12.30
N ASP A 226 6.10 6.67 13.47
CA ASP A 226 5.96 5.20 13.57
C ASP A 226 4.87 4.64 12.64
N ILE A 227 3.76 5.37 12.46
CA ILE A 227 2.69 5.01 11.52
C ILE A 227 3.21 5.03 10.07
N ALA A 228 3.98 6.07 9.71
CA ALA A 228 4.55 6.19 8.37
C ALA A 228 5.59 5.10 8.08
N LYS A 229 6.43 4.76 9.07
CA LYS A 229 7.41 3.67 8.96
C LYS A 229 6.72 2.33 8.83
N ILE A 230 5.68 2.07 9.63
CA ILE A 230 4.87 0.85 9.50
C ILE A 230 4.26 0.75 8.11
N ALA A 231 3.66 1.82 7.59
CA ALA A 231 3.05 1.80 6.25
C ALA A 231 4.08 1.58 5.14
N HIS A 232 5.23 2.24 5.24
CA HIS A 232 6.36 2.05 4.33
C HIS A 232 6.86 0.59 4.35
N ASP A 233 7.13 0.06 5.54
CA ASP A 233 7.70 -1.27 5.72
C ASP A 233 6.69 -2.37 5.39
N GLY A 234 5.41 -2.18 5.77
CA GLY A 234 4.32 -3.09 5.46
C GLY A 234 4.06 -3.21 3.96
N ASP A 235 4.01 -2.08 3.24
CA ASP A 235 3.91 -2.07 1.78
C ASP A 235 5.10 -2.76 1.12
N LEU A 236 6.32 -2.54 1.63
CA LEU A 236 7.54 -3.20 1.15
C LEU A 236 7.51 -4.72 1.41
N ILE A 237 7.24 -5.14 2.65
CA ILE A 237 7.24 -6.55 3.09
C ILE A 237 6.18 -7.35 2.33
N SER A 238 4.98 -6.80 2.13
CA SER A 238 3.91 -7.47 1.39
C SER A 238 4.29 -7.84 -0.05
N GLN A 239 5.36 -7.24 -0.61
CA GLN A 239 5.88 -7.61 -1.92
C GLN A 239 6.62 -8.96 -1.93
N PHE A 240 7.10 -9.44 -0.77
CA PHE A 240 7.95 -10.62 -0.64
C PHE A 240 7.18 -11.94 -0.49
N GLU A 241 5.88 -11.95 -0.79
CA GLU A 241 5.09 -13.18 -0.83
C GLU A 241 5.49 -14.06 -2.03
N PRO A 242 5.85 -15.34 -1.84
CA PRO A 242 6.23 -16.24 -2.93
C PRO A 242 5.23 -16.26 -4.09
N GLU A 243 3.93 -16.22 -3.82
CA GLU A 243 2.85 -16.20 -4.79
C GLU A 243 2.86 -14.94 -5.68
N SER A 244 3.41 -13.84 -5.19
CA SER A 244 3.56 -12.59 -5.93
C SER A 244 4.81 -12.56 -6.82
N VAL A 245 5.73 -13.52 -6.64
CA VAL A 245 7.10 -13.47 -7.16
C VAL A 245 7.46 -14.68 -8.04
N VAL A 246 7.11 -15.88 -7.60
CA VAL A 246 7.64 -17.16 -8.13
C VAL A 246 6.78 -17.73 -9.27
N PRO A 247 5.45 -17.81 -9.17
CA PRO A 247 4.63 -18.38 -10.24
C PRO A 247 4.81 -17.64 -11.56
N GLU A 248 4.67 -18.36 -12.67
CA GLU A 248 4.54 -17.74 -13.99
C GLU A 248 3.36 -16.77 -13.99
N HIS A 249 3.53 -15.62 -14.64
CA HIS A 249 2.55 -14.52 -14.64
C HIS A 249 2.20 -13.91 -13.27
N SER A 250 2.98 -14.22 -12.21
CA SER A 250 2.83 -13.51 -10.94
C SER A 250 3.11 -12.01 -11.08
N LYS A 251 2.64 -11.21 -10.11
CA LYS A 251 2.70 -9.74 -10.12
C LYS A 251 4.07 -9.21 -10.53
N TRP A 252 5.13 -9.68 -9.88
CA TRP A 252 6.49 -9.19 -10.11
C TRP A 252 7.09 -9.66 -11.43
N ARG A 253 6.71 -10.84 -11.91
CA ARG A 253 7.10 -11.38 -13.22
C ARG A 253 6.47 -10.58 -14.35
N VAL A 254 5.18 -10.26 -14.23
CA VAL A 254 4.48 -9.36 -15.15
C VAL A 254 5.09 -7.96 -15.12
N LEU A 255 5.48 -7.46 -13.94
CA LEU A 255 6.13 -6.16 -13.81
C LEU A 255 7.54 -6.16 -14.44
N ALA A 256 8.32 -7.24 -14.27
CA ALA A 256 9.60 -7.47 -14.93
C ALA A 256 9.49 -7.25 -16.45
N ALA A 257 8.52 -7.92 -17.07
CA ALA A 257 8.26 -7.80 -18.49
C ALA A 257 7.76 -6.39 -18.88
N LYS A 258 6.74 -5.87 -18.21
CA LYS A 258 6.10 -4.60 -18.60
C LYS A 258 6.97 -3.37 -18.38
N ARG A 259 7.71 -3.33 -17.28
CA ARG A 259 8.47 -2.13 -16.87
C ARG A 259 9.91 -2.15 -17.34
N TRP A 260 10.52 -3.34 -17.35
CA TRP A 260 11.94 -3.51 -17.63
C TRP A 260 12.21 -4.33 -18.88
N GLY A 261 11.15 -4.72 -19.62
CA GLY A 261 11.29 -5.38 -20.91
C GLY A 261 11.86 -6.80 -20.84
N ALA A 262 11.86 -7.43 -19.65
CA ALA A 262 12.35 -8.79 -19.47
C ALA A 262 11.54 -9.79 -20.31
N LYS A 263 12.23 -10.78 -20.89
CA LYS A 263 11.60 -11.79 -21.76
C LYS A 263 11.83 -13.19 -21.23
N GLY A 264 10.72 -13.89 -20.99
CA GLY A 264 10.75 -15.30 -20.61
C GLY A 264 11.31 -15.54 -19.22
N THR A 265 11.41 -16.82 -18.84
CA THR A 265 11.42 -17.16 -17.42
C THR A 265 12.67 -16.67 -16.68
N VAL A 266 13.83 -16.77 -17.32
CA VAL A 266 15.12 -16.46 -16.72
C VAL A 266 15.32 -14.96 -16.57
N GLU A 267 15.02 -14.17 -17.61
CA GLU A 267 15.21 -12.71 -17.55
C GLU A 267 14.25 -12.06 -16.55
N GLU A 268 13.00 -12.51 -16.51
CA GLU A 268 12.05 -12.02 -15.53
C GLU A 268 12.48 -12.37 -14.09
N ALA A 269 12.93 -13.61 -13.83
CA ALA A 269 13.48 -13.99 -12.53
C ALA A 269 14.66 -13.12 -12.13
N HIS A 270 15.55 -12.84 -13.10
CA HIS A 270 16.76 -12.08 -12.86
C HIS A 270 16.48 -10.62 -12.54
N VAL A 271 15.55 -9.98 -13.26
CA VAL A 271 15.08 -8.63 -12.95
C VAL A 271 14.43 -8.57 -11.58
N VAL A 272 13.53 -9.53 -11.26
CA VAL A 272 12.87 -9.57 -9.95
C VAL A 272 13.89 -9.79 -8.83
N TYR A 273 14.82 -10.73 -9.00
CA TYR A 273 15.91 -10.94 -8.05
C TYR A 273 16.69 -9.65 -7.79
N TYR A 274 17.13 -8.97 -8.84
CA TYR A 274 17.92 -7.74 -8.70
C TYR A 274 17.15 -6.62 -8.00
N VAL A 275 15.86 -6.44 -8.33
CA VAL A 275 15.01 -5.45 -7.67
C VAL A 275 14.92 -5.74 -6.17
N PHE A 276 14.57 -6.98 -5.81
CA PHE A 276 14.38 -7.38 -4.41
C PHE A 276 15.67 -7.42 -3.61
N GLN A 277 16.80 -7.84 -4.20
CA GLN A 277 18.11 -7.81 -3.57
C GLN A 277 18.51 -6.38 -3.18
N ARG A 278 18.14 -5.37 -3.98
CA ARG A 278 18.39 -3.96 -3.63
C ARG A 278 17.39 -3.40 -2.63
N LEU A 279 16.19 -3.98 -2.53
CA LEU A 279 15.24 -3.67 -1.44
C LEU A 279 15.60 -4.41 -0.14
N PHE A 280 16.35 -5.51 -0.24
CA PHE A 280 16.87 -6.32 0.89
C PHE A 280 17.90 -5.58 1.73
N GLU A 281 18.68 -4.66 1.15
CA GLU A 281 19.64 -3.84 1.89
C GLU A 281 18.96 -2.95 2.94
N ASP A 282 17.66 -2.69 2.78
CA ASP A 282 16.94 -1.78 3.66
C ASP A 282 16.20 -2.51 4.81
N LEU A 283 15.31 -3.50 4.61
CA LEU A 283 14.38 -3.90 5.72
C LEU A 283 13.85 -5.36 5.79
N ALA A 284 14.04 -6.24 4.80
CA ALA A 284 13.22 -7.48 4.65
C ALA A 284 14.00 -8.82 4.59
N ARG A 285 15.12 -8.96 5.32
CA ARG A 285 16.01 -10.15 5.23
C ARG A 285 15.33 -11.50 5.46
N GLN A 286 14.42 -11.59 6.43
CA GLN A 286 13.72 -12.85 6.71
C GLN A 286 12.77 -13.26 5.59
N GLU A 287 12.14 -12.27 4.95
CA GLU A 287 11.19 -12.48 3.86
C GLU A 287 11.91 -12.78 2.55
N TRP A 288 13.03 -12.09 2.29
CA TRP A 288 13.93 -12.41 1.19
C TRP A 288 14.38 -13.87 1.17
N ASN A 289 14.76 -14.41 2.34
CA ASN A 289 15.20 -15.79 2.46
C ASN A 289 14.10 -16.81 2.06
N LYS A 290 12.82 -16.42 2.05
CA LYS A 290 11.70 -17.28 1.61
C LYS A 290 11.59 -17.35 0.08
N ILE A 291 11.90 -16.25 -0.62
CA ILE A 291 11.72 -16.14 -2.07
C ILE A 291 13.01 -16.31 -2.87
N GLU A 292 14.17 -15.97 -2.29
CA GLU A 292 15.47 -16.02 -2.95
C GLU A 292 15.78 -17.39 -3.57
N PRO A 293 15.65 -18.53 -2.85
CA PRO A 293 16.00 -19.83 -3.41
C PRO A 293 15.13 -20.20 -4.62
N ALA A 294 13.87 -19.78 -4.61
CA ALA A 294 12.95 -20.03 -5.71
C ALA A 294 13.31 -19.20 -6.94
N LEU A 295 13.67 -17.93 -6.78
CA LEU A 295 14.15 -17.08 -7.87
C LEU A 295 15.45 -17.61 -8.48
N ILE A 296 16.42 -18.03 -7.65
CA ILE A 296 17.68 -18.63 -8.11
C ILE A 296 17.41 -19.88 -8.96
N LYS A 297 16.48 -20.74 -8.52
CA LYS A 297 16.09 -21.94 -9.26
C LYS A 297 15.48 -21.63 -10.64
N LEU A 298 14.70 -20.56 -10.75
CA LEU A 298 14.10 -20.12 -12.03
C LEU A 298 15.14 -19.63 -13.05
N MET A 299 16.38 -19.35 -12.61
CA MET A 299 17.51 -18.96 -13.45
C MET A 299 18.45 -20.13 -13.76
N ASP A 300 18.05 -21.37 -13.45
CA ASP A 300 18.87 -22.58 -13.58
C ASP A 300 20.23 -22.48 -12.85
N LEU A 301 20.28 -21.70 -11.78
CA LEU A 301 21.47 -21.52 -10.94
C LEU A 301 21.43 -22.46 -9.72
N LYS A 302 22.63 -22.79 -9.20
CA LYS A 302 22.75 -23.56 -7.96
C LYS A 302 22.25 -22.72 -6.78
N THR A 303 21.55 -23.35 -5.83
CA THR A 303 21.14 -22.71 -4.57
C THR A 303 22.32 -22.02 -3.90
N GLY A 304 22.13 -20.75 -3.50
CA GLY A 304 23.17 -19.92 -2.89
C GLY A 304 24.12 -19.23 -3.88
N ALA A 305 23.96 -19.44 -5.19
CA ALA A 305 24.62 -18.59 -6.18
C ALA A 305 24.07 -17.16 -6.11
N ASP A 306 24.95 -16.19 -6.33
CA ASP A 306 24.59 -14.78 -6.50
C ASP A 306 24.38 -14.51 -8.01
N PRO A 307 23.13 -14.39 -8.48
CA PRO A 307 22.81 -14.17 -9.89
C PRO A 307 23.47 -12.92 -10.45
N VAL A 308 23.68 -11.87 -9.67
CA VAL A 308 24.34 -10.64 -10.16
C VAL A 308 25.82 -10.89 -10.44
N LYS A 309 26.48 -11.72 -9.63
CA LYS A 309 27.88 -12.12 -9.88
C LYS A 309 28.01 -13.09 -11.05
N VAL A 310 27.02 -13.96 -11.26
CA VAL A 310 27.07 -15.01 -12.29
C VAL A 310 26.59 -14.50 -13.66
N LEU A 311 25.47 -13.77 -13.69
CA LEU A 311 24.78 -13.30 -14.89
C LEU A 311 25.02 -11.81 -15.18
N GLY A 312 25.61 -11.07 -14.25
CA GLY A 312 25.77 -9.61 -14.32
C GLY A 312 24.53 -8.85 -13.84
N VAL A 313 24.58 -7.52 -13.84
CA VAL A 313 23.39 -6.69 -13.59
C VAL A 313 22.40 -6.84 -14.76
N PRO A 314 21.08 -6.97 -14.54
CA PRO A 314 20.13 -7.06 -15.65
C PRO A 314 20.23 -5.85 -16.59
N LYS A 315 20.11 -6.08 -17.89
CA LYS A 315 20.30 -5.05 -18.94
C LYS A 315 19.46 -3.78 -18.73
N ALA A 316 18.28 -3.91 -18.13
CA ALA A 316 17.39 -2.78 -17.82
C ALA A 316 17.95 -1.82 -16.76
N PHE A 317 19.03 -2.19 -16.07
CA PHE A 317 19.64 -1.44 -14.97
C PHE A 317 21.14 -1.15 -15.19
N GLN A 318 21.66 -1.43 -16.38
CA GLN A 318 22.99 -1.03 -16.83
C GLN A 318 22.92 0.39 -17.41
#